data_AF-A0A8S3AE00-F1
#
_entry.id   AF-A0A8S3AE00-F1
#
_cell.length_a   1.000
_cell.length_b   1.000
_cell.length_c   1.000
_cell.angle_alpha   90.00
_cell.angle_beta   90.00
_cell.angle_gamma   90.00
#
_symmetry.space_group_name_H-M   'P 1'
#
loop_
_entity.id
_entity.type
_entity.pdbx_description
1 polymer ?
#
loop_
_entity_poly.entity_id
_entity_poly.type
_entity_poly.pdbx_seq_one_letter_code
_entity_poly.pdbx_strand_id
1 'polypeptide(L)' 'GASHDPCSDTYCGSKAFSEVETLQVSQFLNTHKDTIVHYINFHSYSQLWMSPWGNE' A
#
# COMPACT_ATOMS: atom_id res chain seq x y z
N GLY A 1 11.97 -1.75 1.24
CA GLY A 1 12.73 -0.94 2.21
C GLY A 1 11.86 0.15 2.82
N ALA A 2 11.72 0.17 4.15
CA ALA A 2 10.90 1.14 4.90
C ALA A 2 11.60 1.49 6.24
N SER A 3 11.14 2.54 6.93
CA SER A 3 11.73 3.02 8.19
C SER A 3 10.80 2.86 9.39
N HIS A 4 11.38 2.65 10.58
CA HIS A 4 10.68 2.70 11.88
C HIS A 4 10.84 4.05 12.59
N ASP A 5 11.62 4.97 12.03
CA ASP A 5 11.76 6.33 12.54
C ASP A 5 10.55 7.18 12.10
N PRO A 6 9.73 7.69 13.05
CA PRO A 6 8.57 8.53 12.73
C PRO A 6 8.90 9.83 11.99
N CYS A 7 10.16 10.27 12.01
CA CYS A 7 10.62 11.46 11.31
C CYS A 7 11.02 11.19 9.84
N SER A 8 11.01 9.93 9.39
CA SER A 8 11.37 9.56 8.03
C SER A 8 10.21 9.74 7.05
N ASP A 9 10.51 10.21 5.83
CA ASP A 9 9.55 10.25 4.71
C ASP A 9 8.99 8.87 4.32
N THR A 10 9.64 7.78 4.75
CA THR A 10 9.24 6.38 4.48
C THR A 10 8.88 5.62 5.75
N TYR A 11 8.43 6.34 6.79
CA TYR A 11 7.95 5.74 8.03
C TYR A 11 6.79 4.77 7.75
N CYS A 12 6.90 3.53 8.23
CA CYS A 12 5.90 2.48 7.96
C CYS A 12 4.66 2.53 8.86
N GLY A 13 4.61 3.45 9.82
CA GLY A 13 3.56 3.51 10.82
C GLY A 13 3.87 2.66 12.07
N SER A 14 2.99 2.74 13.06
CA SER A 14 3.17 2.05 14.35
C SER A 14 2.88 0.54 14.29
N LYS A 15 2.10 0.11 13.29
CA LYS A 15 1.72 -1.28 13.01
C LYS A 15 1.14 -1.38 11.60
N ALA A 16 0.96 -2.60 11.09
CA ALA A 16 0.22 -2.82 9.85
C ALA A 16 -1.18 -2.18 9.91
N PHE A 17 -1.53 -1.43 8.86
CA PHE A 17 -2.80 -0.70 8.76
C PHE A 17 -3.05 0.30 9.91
N SER A 18 -2.01 0.99 10.40
CA SER A 18 -2.16 2.03 11.44
C SER A 18 -2.94 3.25 10.96
N GLU A 19 -2.78 3.64 9.71
CA GLU A 19 -3.42 4.83 9.14
C GLU A 19 -4.86 4.51 8.72
N VAL A 20 -5.80 5.39 9.07
CA VAL A 20 -7.23 5.17 8.79
C VAL A 20 -7.49 4.98 7.30
N GLU A 21 -6.75 5.70 6.45
CA GLU A 21 -6.82 5.61 5.00
C GLU A 21 -6.46 4.19 4.52
N THR A 22 -5.35 3.64 5.00
CA THR A 22 -4.90 2.28 4.63
C THR A 22 -5.80 1.20 5.20
N LEU A 23 -6.34 1.41 6.41
CA LEU A 23 -7.28 0.50 7.04
C LEU A 23 -8.58 0.40 6.22
N GLN A 24 -9.14 1.53 5.80
CA GLN A 24 -10.40 1.54 5.03
C GLN A 24 -10.22 0.91 3.65
N VAL A 25 -9.12 1.19 2.94
CA VAL A 25 -8.84 0.53 1.65
C VAL A 25 -8.69 -0.98 1.83
N SER A 26 -7.96 -1.43 2.86
CA SER A 26 -7.79 -2.86 3.17
C SER A 26 -9.13 -3.55 3.43
N GLN A 27 -10.00 -2.93 4.24
CA GLN A 27 -11.33 -3.46 4.53
C GLN A 27 -12.22 -3.52 3.28
N PHE A 28 -12.21 -2.48 2.45
CA PHE A 28 -12.98 -2.45 1.21
C PHE A 28 -12.56 -3.57 0.26
N LEU A 29 -11.25 -3.69 0.00
CA LEU A 29 -10.69 -4.72 -0.88
C LEU A 29 -10.99 -6.12 -0.36
N ASN A 30 -10.83 -6.35 0.95
CA ASN A 30 -11.10 -7.65 1.56
C ASN A 30 -12.60 -8.01 1.51
N THR A 31 -13.49 -7.03 1.68
CA THR A 31 -14.94 -7.24 1.61
C THR A 31 -15.40 -7.62 0.20
N HIS A 32 -14.73 -7.10 -0.84
CA HIS A 32 -15.10 -7.31 -2.24
C HIS A 32 -14.14 -8.24 -2.98
N LYS A 33 -13.27 -8.96 -2.26
CA LYS A 33 -12.18 -9.78 -2.83
C LYS A 33 -12.63 -10.80 -3.87
N ASP A 34 -13.88 -11.27 -3.78
CA ASP A 34 -14.45 -12.26 -4.69
C ASP A 34 -15.00 -11.63 -5.99
N THR A 35 -15.06 -10.30 -6.07
CA THR A 35 -15.58 -9.54 -7.22
C THR A 35 -14.53 -8.67 -7.90
N ILE A 36 -13.50 -8.24 -7.18
CA ILE A 36 -12.41 -7.42 -7.71
C ILE A 36 -11.45 -8.31 -8.50
N VAL A 37 -11.30 -8.04 -9.79
CA VAL A 37 -10.43 -8.81 -10.70
C VAL A 37 -9.04 -8.18 -10.85
N HIS A 38 -8.94 -6.85 -10.75
CA HIS A 38 -7.70 -6.11 -10.93
C HIS A 38 -7.57 -4.95 -9.93
N TYR A 39 -6.33 -4.68 -9.51
CA TYR A 39 -5.97 -3.52 -8.70
C TYR A 39 -4.83 -2.77 -9.40
N ILE A 40 -5.02 -1.47 -9.67
CA ILE A 40 -4.02 -0.60 -10.28
C ILE A 40 -3.85 0.59 -9.35
N ASN A 41 -2.60 0.85 -8.92
CA ASN A 41 -2.25 2.00 -8.11
C ASN A 41 -1.39 2.96 -8.93
N PHE A 42 -1.84 4.21 -9.08
CA PHE A 42 -1.17 5.21 -9.89
C PHE A 42 -0.15 5.99 -9.07
N HIS A 43 1.05 6.11 -9.62
CA HIS A 43 2.17 6.85 -9.05
C HIS A 43 2.85 7.67 -10.15
N SER A 44 3.68 8.63 -9.74
CA SER A 44 4.58 9.38 -10.62
C SER A 44 5.93 9.56 -9.92
N TYR A 45 7.06 9.55 -10.62
CA TYR A 45 7.30 9.64 -12.06
C TYR A 45 7.85 8.31 -12.63
N SER A 46 8.76 8.38 -13.62
CA SER A 46 9.62 7.29 -14.12
C SER A 46 9.13 6.45 -15.31
N GLN A 47 7.86 6.56 -15.71
CA GLN A 47 7.30 5.81 -16.85
C GLN A 47 7.43 4.29 -16.72
N LEU A 48 7.10 3.75 -15.54
CA LEU A 48 7.27 2.33 -15.21
C LEU A 48 5.92 1.62 -15.06
N TRP A 49 5.91 0.34 -15.45
CA TRP A 49 4.90 -0.64 -15.06
C TRP A 49 5.52 -1.58 -14.03
N MET A 50 4.87 -1.71 -12.87
CA MET A 50 5.36 -2.57 -11.79
C MET A 50 4.28 -3.58 -11.41
N SER A 51 4.68 -4.85 -11.32
CA SER A 51 3.88 -5.93 -10.73
C SER A 51 4.52 -6.39 -9.42
N PRO A 52 3.81 -7.14 -8.56
CA PRO A 52 4.42 -7.71 -7.36
C PRO A 52 5.67 -8.57 -7.69
N TRP A 53 6.69 -8.64 -6.82
CA TRP A 53 6.76 -8.06 -5.47
C TRP A 53 7.82 -6.95 -5.36
N GLY A 54 7.69 -6.07 -4.36
CA GLY A 54 8.66 -5.02 -4.06
C GLY A 54 9.25 -5.08 -2.66
N ASN A 55 9.03 -6.18 -1.94
CA ASN A 55 9.43 -6.39 -0.54
C ASN A 55 10.62 -7.34 -0.37
N GLU A 56 11.28 -7.74 -1.45
CA GLU A 56 12.61 -8.36 -1.38
C GLU A 56 13.69 -7.31 -1.05
#